data_AF-A0A257LJP5-F1
#
_entry.id   AF-A0A257LJP5-F1
#
_cell.length_a   1.000
_cell.length_b   1.000
_cell.length_c   1.000
_cell.angle_alpha   90.00
_cell.angle_beta   90.00
_cell.angle_gamma   90.00
#
_symmetry.space_group_name_H-M   'P 1'
#
loop_
_entity.id
_entity.type
_entity.pdbx_description
1 polymer ?
#
loop_
_entity_poly.entity_id
_entity_poly.type
_entity_poly.pdbx_seq_one_letter_code
_entity_poly.pdbx_strand_id
1 'polypeptide(L)'
;MTLGLEEPPSATVRWADYNAHLALPAPWAQVLSPAERAVTAHLCRGLSNREIAALLGKSPATVKNQVAAILGKLGVPTRTRLIAVLHD
;
A
#
# COMPACT_ATOMS: atom_id res chain seq x y z
N MET A 1 14.01 17.46 12.51
CA MET A 1 13.84 16.30 11.62
C MET A 1 12.37 16.17 11.25
N THR A 2 12.04 16.51 10.02
CA THR A 2 10.67 16.73 9.53
C THR A 2 9.98 15.39 9.24
N LEU A 3 9.22 14.84 10.18
CA LEU A 3 8.19 13.84 9.85
C LEU A 3 6.97 14.59 9.32
N GLY A 4 7.00 14.87 8.01
CA GLY A 4 5.88 15.41 7.28
C GLY A 4 4.70 14.44 7.38
N LEU A 5 3.57 14.96 7.84
CA LEU A 5 2.27 14.33 7.73
C LEU A 5 2.03 14.04 6.24
N GLU A 6 2.12 12.77 5.83
CA GLU A 6 1.75 12.33 4.49
C GLU A 6 0.25 12.58 4.30
N GLU A 7 -0.07 13.70 3.67
CA GLU A 7 -1.44 14.09 3.38
C GLU A 7 -2.15 12.99 2.58
N PRO A 8 -3.42 12.70 2.89
CA PRO A 8 -4.15 11.66 2.20
C PRO A 8 -4.26 11.96 0.70
N PRO A 9 -4.33 10.93 -0.14
CA PRO A 9 -4.38 11.05 -1.60
C PRO A 9 -5.58 11.82 -2.16
N SER A 10 -6.58 12.10 -1.32
CA SER A 10 -7.75 12.89 -1.65
C SER A 10 -8.20 13.62 -0.39
N ALA A 11 -8.42 14.94 -0.49
CA ALA A 11 -8.79 15.82 0.62
C ALA A 11 -10.09 15.44 1.36
N THR A 12 -10.80 14.40 0.92
CA THR A 12 -12.10 13.98 1.45
C THR A 12 -12.08 12.61 2.14
N VAL A 13 -11.08 11.75 1.90
CA VAL A 13 -11.09 10.37 2.43
C VAL A 13 -10.01 10.21 3.50
N ARG A 14 -10.39 9.74 4.70
CA ARG A 14 -9.40 9.39 5.72
C ARG A 14 -8.74 8.06 5.35
N TRP A 15 -7.44 7.93 5.65
CA TRP A 15 -6.70 6.66 5.46
C TRP A 15 -7.38 5.45 6.12
N ALA A 16 -8.16 5.66 7.18
CA ALA A 16 -8.94 4.62 7.86
C ALA A 16 -10.04 4.04 6.98
N ASP A 17 -10.81 4.89 6.27
CA ASP A 17 -11.88 4.47 5.37
C ASP A 17 -11.32 3.74 4.14
N TYR A 18 -10.13 4.15 3.69
CA TYR A 18 -9.41 3.50 2.60
C TYR A 18 -8.96 2.06 2.93
N ASN A 19 -8.53 1.84 4.18
CA ASN A 19 -8.01 0.57 4.65
C ASN A 19 -9.08 -0.44 5.06
N ALA A 20 -10.34 0.00 5.24
CA ALA A 20 -11.42 -0.84 5.77
C ALA A 20 -11.79 -2.03 4.86
N HIS A 21 -11.40 -2.01 3.58
CA HIS A 21 -11.75 -3.05 2.61
C HIS A 21 -10.67 -4.11 2.41
N LEU A 22 -9.50 -4.00 3.07
CA LEU A 22 -8.44 -4.99 2.96
C LEU A 22 -8.42 -5.94 4.14
N ALA A 23 -8.77 -7.20 3.89
CA ALA A 23 -8.52 -8.30 4.81
C ALA A 23 -7.03 -8.66 4.81
N LEU A 24 -6.18 -7.74 5.28
CA LEU A 24 -4.78 -8.07 5.56
C LEU A 24 -4.72 -9.05 6.73
N PRO A 25 -3.83 -10.06 6.68
CA PRO A 25 -3.47 -10.83 7.85
C PRO A 25 -3.08 -9.88 8.98
N ALA A 26 -3.57 -10.13 10.20
CA ALA A 26 -3.25 -9.35 11.39
C ALA A 26 -1.75 -9.01 11.56
N PRO A 27 -0.78 -9.94 11.34
CA PRO A 27 0.64 -9.61 11.44
C PRO A 27 1.10 -8.58 10.42
N TRP A 28 0.53 -8.58 9.21
CA TRP A 28 0.92 -7.62 8.16
C TRP A 28 0.31 -6.24 8.39
N ALA A 29 -0.93 -6.21 8.90
CA ALA A 29 -1.56 -4.97 9.32
C ALA A 29 -0.70 -4.28 10.40
N GLN A 30 -0.08 -5.00 11.33
CA GLN A 30 0.79 -4.39 12.35
C GLN A 30 2.14 -3.88 11.82
N VAL A 31 2.68 -4.51 10.77
CA VAL A 31 3.99 -4.14 10.20
C VAL A 31 3.92 -2.96 9.24
N LEU A 32 2.79 -2.84 8.50
CA LEU A 32 2.62 -1.80 7.48
C LEU A 32 2.03 -0.51 8.06
N SER A 33 2.58 0.62 7.63
CA SER A 33 2.00 1.95 7.87
C SER A 33 0.65 2.10 7.15
N PRO A 34 -0.24 3.01 7.59
CA PRO A 34 -1.53 3.24 6.94
C PRO A 34 -1.43 3.51 5.43
N ALA A 35 -0.41 4.25 4.99
CA ALA A 35 -0.15 4.52 3.58
C ALA A 35 0.33 3.28 2.81
N GLU A 36 1.15 2.43 3.44
CA GLU A 36 1.62 1.17 2.86
C GLU A 36 0.50 0.15 2.70
N ARG A 37 -0.44 0.12 3.66
CA ARG A 37 -1.64 -0.72 3.57
C ARG A 37 -2.51 -0.33 2.38
N ALA A 38 -2.70 0.96 2.12
CA ALA A 38 -3.43 1.44 0.96
C ALA A 38 -2.74 1.12 -0.38
N VAL A 39 -1.41 1.22 -0.44
CA VAL A 39 -0.66 0.76 -1.63
C VAL A 39 -0.82 -0.75 -1.82
N THR A 40 -0.70 -1.52 -0.74
CA THR A 40 -0.89 -2.98 -0.73
C THR A 40 -2.29 -3.36 -1.20
N ALA A 41 -3.30 -2.60 -0.79
CA ALA A 41 -4.69 -2.79 -1.20
C ALA A 41 -4.87 -2.78 -2.70
N HIS A 42 -4.30 -1.79 -3.36
CA HIS A 42 -4.39 -1.68 -4.81
C HIS A 42 -3.53 -2.69 -5.53
N LEU A 43 -2.35 -3.02 -4.99
CA LEU A 43 -1.49 -4.04 -5.57
C LEU A 43 -2.22 -5.37 -5.69
N CYS A 44 -3.01 -5.73 -4.67
CA CYS A 44 -3.80 -6.96 -4.62
C CYS A 44 -4.97 -6.96 -5.60
N ARG A 45 -5.53 -5.79 -5.90
CA ARG A 45 -6.54 -5.62 -6.95
C ARG A 45 -5.97 -5.71 -8.38
N GLY A 46 -4.68 -5.97 -8.54
CA GLY A 46 -4.03 -6.05 -9.85
C GLY A 46 -3.59 -4.71 -10.43
N LEU A 47 -3.80 -3.58 -9.75
CA LEU A 47 -3.46 -2.25 -10.25
C LEU A 47 -1.94 -2.05 -10.42
N SER A 48 -1.53 -1.42 -11.50
CA SER A 48 -0.13 -1.08 -11.79
C SER A 48 0.34 0.08 -10.93
N ASN A 49 1.66 0.20 -10.69
CA ASN A 49 2.23 1.32 -9.91
C ASN A 49 1.80 2.71 -10.42
N ARG A 50 1.57 2.86 -11.74
CA ARG A 50 1.05 4.09 -12.36
C ARG A 50 -0.41 4.37 -11.99
N GLU A 51 -1.25 3.34 -11.98
CA GLU A 51 -2.67 3.47 -11.61
C GLU A 51 -2.79 3.76 -10.12
N ILE A 52 -2.00 3.08 -9.29
CA ILE A 52 -1.89 3.33 -7.85
C ILE A 52 -1.41 4.77 -7.60
N ALA A 53 -0.40 5.22 -8.35
CA ALA A 53 0.10 6.59 -8.26
C ALA A 53 -0.99 7.62 -8.58
N ALA A 54 -1.78 7.39 -9.64
CA ALA A 54 -2.90 8.25 -10.00
C ALA A 54 -3.99 8.26 -8.92
N LEU A 55 -4.37 7.09 -8.39
CA LEU A 55 -5.36 6.96 -7.32
C LEU A 55 -4.88 7.59 -6.00
N LEU A 56 -3.58 7.51 -5.73
CA LEU A 56 -2.98 8.02 -4.50
C LEU A 56 -2.44 9.46 -4.61
N GLY A 57 -2.57 10.13 -5.76
CA GLY A 57 -1.95 11.44 -5.98
C GLY A 57 -0.42 11.44 -5.79
N LYS A 58 0.24 10.29 -5.97
CA LYS A 58 1.69 10.11 -5.80
C LYS A 58 2.38 9.99 -7.16
N SER A 59 3.71 10.12 -7.18
CA SER A 59 4.47 9.79 -8.39
C SER A 59 4.60 8.25 -8.55
N PRO A 60 4.66 7.71 -9.78
CA PRO A 60 4.91 6.28 -10.01
C PRO A 60 6.22 5.79 -9.39
N ALA A 61 7.25 6.64 -9.32
CA ALA A 61 8.52 6.34 -8.67
C ALA A 61 8.37 6.21 -7.15
N THR A 62 7.59 7.10 -6.54
CA THR A 62 7.26 7.06 -5.11
C THR A 62 6.51 5.78 -4.74
N VAL A 63 5.53 5.38 -5.58
CA VAL A 63 4.82 4.11 -5.39
C VAL A 63 5.77 2.93 -5.55
N LYS A 64 6.62 2.90 -6.59
CA LYS A 64 7.62 1.84 -6.78
C LYS A 64 8.51 1.64 -5.54
N ASN A 65 8.99 2.74 -4.94
CA ASN A 65 9.80 2.69 -3.73
C ASN A 65 9.00 2.17 -2.53
N GLN A 66 7.75 2.59 -2.37
CA GLN A 66 6.83 2.03 -1.37
C GLN A 66 6.61 0.52 -1.57
N VAL A 67 6.40 0.05 -2.80
CA VAL A 67 6.25 -1.38 -3.09
C VAL A 67 7.50 -2.16 -2.66
N ALA A 68 8.70 -1.66 -2.98
CA ALA A 68 9.95 -2.30 -2.57
C ALA A 68 10.08 -2.38 -1.04
N ALA A 69 9.74 -1.29 -0.33
CA ALA A 69 9.75 -1.25 1.13
C ALA A 69 8.72 -2.23 1.73
N ILE A 70 7.50 -2.29 1.18
CA ILE A 70 6.43 -3.21 1.59
C ILE A 70 6.90 -4.65 1.43
N LEU A 71 7.43 -5.02 0.26
CA LEU A 71 7.93 -6.38 0.00
C LEU A 71 9.05 -6.75 0.98
N GLY A 72 9.97 -5.83 1.27
CA GLY A 72 11.02 -6.02 2.28
C GLY A 72 10.46 -6.21 3.69
N LYS A 73 9.50 -5.38 4.10
CA LYS A 73 8.84 -5.46 5.40
C LYS A 73 8.05 -6.76 5.61
N LEU A 74 7.40 -7.24 4.56
CA LEU A 74 6.60 -8.47 4.60
C LEU A 74 7.45 -9.74 4.39
N GLY A 75 8.73 -9.60 4.03
CA GLY A 75 9.59 -10.72 3.69
C GLY A 75 9.15 -11.45 2.41
N VAL A 76 8.39 -10.78 1.54
CA VAL A 76 7.85 -11.37 0.32
C VAL A 76 8.71 -10.94 -0.88
N PRO A 77 9.24 -11.87 -1.67
CA PRO A 77 10.19 -11.55 -2.75
C PRO A 77 9.53 -10.87 -3.96
N THR A 78 8.25 -11.13 -4.23
CA THR A 78 7.59 -10.67 -5.45
C THR A 78 6.14 -10.25 -5.22
N ARG A 79 5.68 -9.32 -6.05
CA ARG A 79 4.26 -8.92 -6.13
C ARG A 79 3.33 -10.12 -6.30
N THR A 80 3.66 -11.08 -7.17
CA THR A 80 2.84 -12.27 -7.39
C THR A 80 2.69 -13.10 -6.13
N ARG A 81 3.77 -13.28 -5.36
CA ARG A 81 3.71 -14.00 -4.09
C ARG A 81 2.91 -13.24 -3.03
N LEU A 82 2.98 -11.90 -3.04
CA LEU A 82 2.17 -11.06 -2.16
C LEU A 82 0.66 -11.26 -2.44
N ILE A 83 0.29 -11.25 -3.72
CA ILE A 83 -1.10 -11.49 -4.15
C ILE A 83 -1.53 -12.91 -3.79
N ALA A 84 -0.69 -13.92 -4.03
CA ALA A 84 -1.00 -15.31 -3.71
C ALA A 84 -1.31 -15.52 -2.23
N VAL A 85 -0.50 -14.95 -1.32
CA VAL A 85 -0.71 -15.09 0.13
C VAL A 85 -1.98 -14.38 0.63
N LEU A 86 -2.50 -13.39 -0.11
CA LEU A 86 -3.74 -12.70 0.25
C LEU A 86 -5.00 -13.33 -0.37
N HIS A 87 -4.83 -14.18 -1.38
CA HIS A 87 -5.92 -14.89 -2.05
C HIS A 87 -6.06 -16.36 -1.61
N ASP A 88 -5.14 -16.85 -0.79
CA ASP A 88 -5.18 -18.16 -0.11
C ASP A 88 -5.92 -18.03 1.24
#